data_AF-Q52191-F1
#
_entry.id   AF-Q52191-F1
#
_cell.length_a   1.000
_cell.length_b   1.000
_cell.length_c   1.000
_cell.angle_alpha   90.00
_cell.angle_beta   90.00
_cell.angle_gamma   90.00
#
_symmetry.space_group_name_H-M   'P 1'
#
loop_
_entity.id
_entity.type
_entity.pdbx_description
1 polymer ?
#
loop_
_entity_poly.entity_id
_entity_poly.type
_entity_poly.pdbx_seq_one_letter_code
_entity_poly.pdbx_strand_id
1 'polypeptide(L)'
;MIELIVEEFEQLANLLEERCRVISIGNQKGGVGKSSLVRLLPSVLAFSGKKVLLIDMDPQANTTKSMFVTRKNYYEDEVVVFKKTLMAGIVEGNLTDLVINVLPNLDFIPSSSDLESFPTFLSKKFGLVDKTDPDFYEVKDKAYEYFNSLIESLKDNYDYIFFDTPLRFLIMLELYHMLVIIY
;
A
#
# COMPACT_ATOMS: atom_id res chain seq x y z
N MET A 1 17.60 -0.47 29.35
CA MET A 1 16.27 -0.28 29.96
C MET A 1 15.78 1.15 29.74
N ILE A 2 16.53 2.18 30.14
CA ILE A 2 16.17 3.59 29.86
C ILE A 2 16.22 3.91 28.36
N GLU A 3 17.25 3.49 27.64
CA GLU A 3 17.33 3.70 26.17
C GLU A 3 16.16 3.04 25.42
N LEU A 4 15.80 1.81 25.80
CA LEU A 4 14.65 1.09 25.24
C LEU A 4 13.33 1.85 25.46
N ILE A 5 13.15 2.44 26.65
CA ILE A 5 11.95 3.24 26.98
C ILE A 5 11.94 4.54 26.16
N VAL A 6 13.10 5.18 25.97
CA VAL A 6 13.21 6.39 25.14
C VAL A 6 12.86 6.08 23.67
N GLU A 7 13.36 4.97 23.13
CA GLU A 7 13.05 4.51 21.77
C GLU A 7 11.55 4.23 21.58
N GLU A 8 10.91 3.56 22.54
CA GLU A 8 9.46 3.33 22.53
C GLU A 8 8.66 4.63 22.63
N PHE A 9 9.12 5.61 23.42
CA PHE A 9 8.48 6.92 23.54
C PHE A 9 8.63 7.78 22.28
N GLU A 10 9.78 7.75 21.61
CA GLU A 10 9.98 8.44 20.33
C GLU A 10 9.13 7.82 19.22
N GLN A 11 9.01 6.49 19.18
CA GLN A 11 8.08 5.81 18.28
C GLN A 11 6.63 6.22 18.57
N LEU A 12 6.23 6.29 19.84
CA LEU A 12 4.89 6.70 20.23
C LEU A 12 4.61 8.18 19.90
N ALA A 13 5.58 9.07 20.12
CA ALA A 13 5.47 10.48 19.77
C ALA A 13 5.34 10.68 18.26
N ASN A 14 6.17 10.01 17.46
CA ASN A 14 6.06 10.00 16.01
C ASN A 14 4.69 9.48 15.53
N LEU A 15 4.14 8.46 16.20
CA LEU A 15 2.80 7.93 15.91
C LEU A 15 1.67 8.95 16.16
N LEU A 16 1.88 9.86 17.12
CA LEU A 16 0.94 10.93 17.46
C LEU A 16 1.11 12.17 16.57
N GLU A 17 2.31 12.39 16.04
CA GLU A 17 2.63 13.48 15.11
C GLU A 17 2.38 13.13 13.64
N GLU A 18 2.34 11.84 13.28
CA GLU A 18 2.06 11.40 11.91
C GLU A 18 0.65 11.84 11.46
N ARG A 19 0.64 12.82 10.54
CA ARG A 19 -0.58 13.35 9.92
C ARG A 19 -1.30 12.30 9.06
N CYS A 20 -0.55 11.41 8.43
CA CYS A 20 -1.05 10.35 7.56
C CYS A 20 -0.74 8.98 8.15
N ARG A 21 -1.77 8.15 8.38
CA ARG A 21 -1.60 6.79 8.89
C ARG A 21 -1.57 5.77 7.76
N VAL A 22 -0.52 4.95 7.72
CA VAL A 22 -0.38 3.86 6.75
C VAL A 22 -0.84 2.55 7.37
N ILE A 23 -1.78 1.86 6.70
CA ILE A 23 -2.47 0.68 7.22
C ILE A 23 -2.43 -0.43 6.17
N SER A 24 -1.91 -1.59 6.56
CA SER A 24 -1.87 -2.76 5.69
C SER A 24 -2.90 -3.80 6.13
N ILE A 25 -3.70 -4.28 5.19
CA ILE A 25 -4.70 -5.33 5.44
C ILE A 25 -4.20 -6.60 4.77
N GLY A 26 -3.69 -7.54 5.58
CA GLY A 26 -3.08 -8.78 5.12
C GLY A 26 -3.99 -10.02 5.24
N ASN A 27 -3.77 -11.04 4.39
CA ASN A 27 -4.60 -12.25 4.37
C ASN A 27 -3.86 -13.61 4.40
N GLN A 28 -4.16 -14.48 5.39
CA GLN A 28 -3.73 -15.90 5.47
C GLN A 28 -4.63 -16.95 4.78
N LYS A 29 -5.85 -16.64 4.34
CA LYS A 29 -6.77 -17.59 3.67
C LYS A 29 -7.63 -16.95 2.56
N GLY A 30 -7.74 -17.61 1.41
CA GLY A 30 -8.66 -17.20 0.34
C GLY A 30 -10.13 -17.30 0.77
N GLY A 31 -10.98 -16.38 0.31
CA GLY A 31 -12.45 -16.51 0.41
C GLY A 31 -13.15 -15.97 1.67
N VAL A 32 -12.45 -15.34 2.62
CA VAL A 32 -13.04 -14.90 3.91
C VAL A 32 -13.56 -13.45 3.94
N GLY A 33 -13.91 -12.87 2.78
CA GLY A 33 -14.55 -11.53 2.71
C GLY A 33 -13.61 -10.31 2.84
N LYS A 34 -12.30 -10.48 2.62
CA LYS A 34 -11.29 -9.41 2.88
C LYS A 34 -11.31 -8.26 1.91
N SER A 35 -11.45 -8.51 0.61
CA SER A 35 -11.62 -7.43 -0.37
C SER A 35 -12.89 -6.61 -0.08
N SER A 36 -13.84 -7.13 0.69
CA SER A 36 -14.97 -6.34 1.19
C SER A 36 -14.55 -5.41 2.32
N LEU A 37 -13.75 -5.87 3.31
CA LEU A 37 -13.27 -5.01 4.40
C LEU A 37 -12.26 -3.95 3.93
N VAL A 38 -11.34 -4.35 3.05
CA VAL A 38 -10.35 -3.48 2.39
C VAL A 38 -11.02 -2.32 1.67
N ARG A 39 -12.23 -2.50 1.15
CA ARG A 39 -12.99 -1.40 0.53
C ARG A 39 -13.86 -0.65 1.53
N LEU A 40 -14.46 -1.37 2.49
CA LEU A 40 -15.40 -0.81 3.44
C LEU A 40 -14.73 0.20 4.38
N LEU A 41 -13.60 -0.16 5.01
CA LEU A 41 -12.93 0.74 5.97
C LEU A 41 -12.47 2.06 5.34
N PRO A 42 -11.75 2.06 4.19
CA PRO A 42 -11.43 3.29 3.48
C PRO A 42 -12.66 4.09 3.08
N SER A 43 -13.72 3.43 2.60
CA SER A 43 -14.95 4.11 2.19
C SER A 43 -15.64 4.80 3.37
N VAL A 44 -15.75 4.13 4.53
CA VAL A 44 -16.36 4.71 5.74
C VAL A 44 -15.58 5.92 6.24
N LEU A 45 -14.23 5.84 6.24
CA LEU A 45 -13.38 6.97 6.61
C LEU A 45 -13.54 8.14 5.62
N ALA A 46 -13.58 7.85 4.31
CA ALA A 46 -13.81 8.85 3.28
C ALA A 46 -15.16 9.57 3.42
N PHE A 47 -16.23 8.80 3.69
CA PHE A 47 -17.56 9.36 4.01
C PHE A 47 -17.59 10.15 5.31
N SER A 48 -16.66 9.88 6.22
CA SER A 48 -16.48 10.67 7.46
C SER A 48 -15.61 11.92 7.25
N GLY A 49 -15.30 12.27 6.00
CA GLY A 49 -14.56 13.47 5.63
C GLY A 49 -13.03 13.34 5.68
N LYS A 50 -12.50 12.12 5.84
CA LYS A 50 -11.05 11.87 5.82
C LYS A 50 -10.56 11.72 4.39
N LYS A 51 -9.38 12.26 4.08
CA LYS A 51 -8.70 12.00 2.80
C LYS A 51 -8.03 10.65 2.85
N VAL A 52 -8.46 9.73 2.00
CA VAL A 52 -8.01 8.33 2.03
C VAL A 52 -7.47 7.91 0.67
N LEU A 53 -6.33 7.24 0.68
CA LEU A 53 -5.81 6.52 -0.47
C LEU A 53 -5.90 5.02 -0.22
N LEU A 54 -6.38 4.26 -1.20
CA LEU A 54 -6.30 2.80 -1.21
C LEU A 54 -5.38 2.34 -2.34
N ILE A 55 -4.41 1.48 -2.04
CA ILE A 55 -3.44 0.93 -2.99
C ILE A 55 -3.66 -0.59 -3.06
N ASP A 56 -3.94 -1.10 -4.26
CA ASP A 56 -3.99 -2.54 -4.51
C ASP A 56 -2.57 -3.05 -4.80
N MET A 57 -2.09 -4.00 -3.98
CA MET A 57 -0.81 -4.68 -4.16
C MET A 57 -0.97 -6.17 -4.47
N ASP A 58 -2.16 -6.60 -4.88
CA ASP A 58 -2.40 -7.97 -5.34
C ASP A 58 -2.39 -8.03 -6.88
N PRO A 59 -1.49 -8.81 -7.51
CA PRO A 59 -1.49 -8.97 -8.97
C PRO A 59 -2.80 -9.53 -9.54
N GLN A 60 -3.65 -10.17 -8.73
CA GLN A 60 -4.99 -10.63 -9.13
C GLN A 60 -5.99 -9.49 -9.35
N ALA A 61 -5.67 -8.30 -8.84
CA ALA A 61 -6.41 -7.05 -9.08
C ALA A 61 -7.90 -7.14 -8.74
N ASN A 62 -8.26 -7.92 -7.72
CA ASN A 62 -9.67 -8.10 -7.32
C ASN A 62 -10.24 -6.82 -6.69
N THR A 63 -9.45 -6.13 -5.88
CA THR A 63 -9.84 -4.84 -5.30
C THR A 63 -9.90 -3.78 -6.38
N THR A 64 -8.95 -3.76 -7.32
CA THR A 64 -8.98 -2.92 -8.52
C THR A 64 -10.30 -3.05 -9.29
N LYS A 65 -10.69 -4.26 -9.69
CA LYS A 65 -11.97 -4.51 -10.40
C LYS A 65 -13.17 -3.98 -9.60
N SER A 66 -13.18 -4.26 -8.29
CA SER A 66 -14.28 -3.86 -7.42
C SER A 66 -14.39 -2.33 -7.27
N MET A 67 -13.27 -1.63 -7.12
CA MET A 67 -13.24 -0.17 -6.99
C MET A 67 -13.68 0.55 -8.27
N PHE A 68 -13.34 0.01 -9.44
CA PHE A 68 -13.84 0.57 -10.71
C PHE A 68 -15.35 0.37 -10.88
N VAL A 69 -15.92 -0.75 -10.42
CA VAL A 69 -17.38 -0.91 -10.36
C VAL A 69 -18.00 0.09 -9.38
N THR A 70 -17.39 0.29 -8.20
CA THR A 70 -17.85 1.30 -7.23
C THR A 70 -17.86 2.70 -7.83
N ARG A 71 -16.77 3.12 -8.49
CA ARG A 71 -16.67 4.42 -9.16
C ARG A 71 -17.74 4.58 -10.24
N LYS A 72 -17.88 3.58 -11.11
CA LYS A 72 -18.88 3.58 -12.18
C LYS A 72 -20.29 3.77 -11.63
N ASN A 73 -20.63 3.05 -10.56
CA ASN A 73 -21.94 3.15 -9.94
C ASN A 73 -22.18 4.50 -9.25
N TYR A 74 -21.14 5.14 -8.73
CA TYR A 74 -21.28 6.42 -8.02
C TYR A 74 -21.36 7.62 -8.97
N TYR A 75 -20.52 7.67 -10.00
CA TYR A 75 -20.45 8.79 -10.93
C TYR A 75 -21.35 8.63 -12.16
N GLU A 76 -21.94 7.45 -12.37
CA GLU A 76 -22.70 7.12 -13.59
C GLU A 76 -21.88 7.26 -14.89
N ASP A 77 -20.54 7.24 -14.77
CA ASP A 77 -19.58 7.44 -15.86
C ASP A 77 -19.33 6.19 -16.74
N GLU A 78 -18.75 6.41 -17.92
CA GLU A 78 -18.21 5.35 -18.78
C GLU A 78 -17.01 4.60 -18.16
N VAL A 79 -16.59 3.52 -18.83
CA VAL A 79 -15.48 2.65 -18.44
C VAL A 79 -14.21 3.46 -18.19
N VAL A 80 -13.68 3.41 -16.97
CA VAL A 80 -12.40 4.05 -16.65
C VAL A 80 -11.26 3.20 -17.18
N VAL A 81 -10.49 3.79 -18.09
CA VAL A 81 -9.24 3.23 -18.59
C VAL A 81 -8.10 3.90 -17.84
N PHE A 82 -7.43 3.15 -16.96
CA PHE A 82 -6.19 3.60 -16.33
C PHE A 82 -5.01 3.27 -17.24
N LYS A 83 -4.12 4.25 -17.46
CA LYS A 83 -2.97 4.10 -18.37
C LYS A 83 -1.77 3.43 -17.70
N LYS A 84 -1.70 3.48 -16.38
CA LYS A 84 -0.57 2.99 -15.58
C LYS A 84 -1.07 2.28 -14.33
N THR A 85 -0.34 1.25 -13.94
CA THR A 85 -0.55 0.41 -12.75
C THR A 85 0.41 0.85 -11.64
N LEU A 86 0.22 0.30 -10.43
CA LEU A 86 1.19 0.40 -9.35
C LEU A 86 2.60 -0.01 -9.82
N MET A 87 2.73 -1.12 -10.55
CA MET A 87 4.04 -1.60 -11.02
C MET A 87 4.72 -0.58 -11.95
N ALA A 88 3.97 0.06 -12.85
CA ALA A 88 4.52 1.11 -13.71
C ALA A 88 5.09 2.28 -12.89
N GLY A 89 4.34 2.77 -11.90
CA GLY A 89 4.84 3.86 -11.04
C GLY A 89 6.02 3.43 -10.14
N ILE A 90 6.03 2.18 -9.67
CA ILE A 90 7.19 1.61 -8.96
C ILE A 90 8.43 1.62 -9.85
N VAL A 91 8.31 1.31 -11.14
CA VAL A 91 9.46 1.33 -12.07
C VAL A 91 9.92 2.75 -12.35
N GLU A 92 8.97 3.67 -12.55
CA GLU A 92 9.21 5.09 -12.84
C GLU A 92 9.71 5.86 -11.61
N GLY A 93 9.51 5.33 -10.40
CA GLY A 93 9.84 6.00 -9.15
C GLY A 93 8.86 7.12 -8.79
N ASN A 94 7.63 7.07 -9.31
CA ASN A 94 6.60 8.05 -9.04
C ASN A 94 5.20 7.41 -9.02
N LEU A 95 4.43 7.65 -7.95
CA LEU A 95 3.07 7.15 -7.79
C LEU A 95 1.98 8.22 -7.98
N THR A 96 2.32 9.51 -8.05
CA THR A 96 1.33 10.60 -8.09
C THR A 96 0.43 10.54 -9.32
N ASP A 97 0.99 10.15 -10.46
CA ASP A 97 0.30 10.14 -11.76
C ASP A 97 -0.63 8.92 -11.93
N LEU A 98 -0.66 8.03 -10.92
CA LEU A 98 -1.48 6.82 -10.90
C LEU A 98 -2.81 7.02 -10.16
N VAL A 99 -2.95 8.12 -9.43
CA VAL A 99 -4.04 8.33 -8.49
C VAL A 99 -5.35 8.56 -9.24
N ILE A 100 -6.36 7.75 -8.91
CA ILE A 100 -7.69 7.82 -9.51
C ILE A 100 -8.70 8.06 -8.39
N ASN A 101 -9.50 9.12 -8.52
CA ASN A 101 -10.61 9.32 -7.61
C ASN A 101 -11.76 8.33 -7.88
N VAL A 102 -12.19 7.61 -6.84
CA VAL A 102 -13.22 6.57 -6.91
C VAL A 102 -14.49 6.92 -6.14
N LEU A 103 -14.38 7.68 -5.05
CA LEU A 103 -15.47 8.31 -4.30
C LEU A 103 -14.98 9.67 -3.75
N PRO A 104 -15.87 10.55 -3.28
CA PRO A 104 -15.44 11.75 -2.55
C PRO A 104 -14.49 11.39 -1.39
N ASN A 105 -13.34 12.06 -1.34
CA ASN A 105 -12.25 11.82 -0.40
C ASN A 105 -11.61 10.41 -0.42
N LEU A 106 -11.94 9.56 -1.39
CA LEU A 106 -11.30 8.26 -1.59
C LEU A 106 -10.65 8.21 -2.96
N ASP A 107 -9.33 8.16 -2.94
CA ASP A 107 -8.50 7.92 -4.10
C ASP A 107 -7.96 6.48 -4.13
N PHE A 108 -7.55 6.04 -5.30
CA PHE A 108 -7.18 4.66 -5.56
C PHE A 108 -5.98 4.55 -6.52
N ILE A 109 -5.05 3.63 -6.22
CA ILE A 109 -3.98 3.21 -7.13
C ILE A 109 -4.23 1.75 -7.54
N PRO A 110 -4.42 1.47 -8.85
CA PRO A 110 -4.77 0.14 -9.34
C PRO A 110 -3.57 -0.79 -9.47
N SER A 111 -3.83 -2.08 -9.31
CA SER A 111 -2.90 -3.18 -9.59
C SER A 111 -3.25 -3.89 -10.91
N SER A 112 -2.29 -4.65 -11.44
CA SER A 112 -2.54 -5.67 -12.46
C SER A 112 -1.55 -6.84 -12.31
N SER A 113 -1.68 -7.85 -13.18
CA SER A 113 -0.79 -9.01 -13.21
C SER A 113 0.70 -8.66 -13.41
N ASP A 114 1.00 -7.49 -13.97
CA ASP A 114 2.38 -7.00 -14.11
C ASP A 114 3.13 -6.86 -12.76
N LEU A 115 2.40 -6.64 -11.67
CA LEU A 115 2.95 -6.57 -10.32
C LEU A 115 3.61 -7.88 -9.86
N GLU A 116 3.35 -9.02 -10.51
CA GLU A 116 4.13 -10.27 -10.28
C GLU A 116 5.64 -10.07 -10.53
N SER A 117 6.01 -9.09 -11.36
CA SER A 117 7.41 -8.74 -11.65
C SER A 117 8.07 -7.93 -10.54
N PHE A 118 7.33 -7.49 -9.52
CA PHE A 118 7.84 -6.60 -8.47
C PHE A 118 9.08 -7.16 -7.74
N PRO A 119 9.09 -8.42 -7.24
CA PRO A 119 10.30 -8.99 -6.65
C PRO A 119 11.49 -9.01 -7.60
N THR A 120 11.25 -9.36 -8.87
CA THR A 120 12.30 -9.41 -9.89
C THR A 120 12.87 -8.04 -10.19
N PHE A 121 12.03 -7.00 -10.21
CA PHE A 121 12.48 -5.62 -10.36
C PHE A 121 13.39 -5.20 -9.21
N LEU A 122 13.01 -5.48 -7.96
CA LEU A 122 13.84 -5.14 -6.79
C LEU A 122 15.18 -5.88 -6.84
N SER A 123 15.18 -7.18 -7.15
CA SER A 123 16.42 -7.95 -7.26
C SER A 123 17.33 -7.44 -8.38
N LYS A 124 16.77 -7.00 -9.51
CA LYS A 124 17.54 -6.39 -10.60
C LYS A 124 18.11 -5.02 -10.23
N LYS A 125 17.37 -4.23 -9.44
CA LYS A 125 17.74 -2.86 -9.08
C LYS A 125 18.75 -2.80 -7.93
N PHE A 126 18.60 -3.66 -6.92
CA PHE A 126 19.37 -3.60 -5.67
C PHE A 126 20.33 -4.78 -5.49
N GLY A 127 20.15 -5.87 -6.23
CA GLY A 127 20.93 -7.10 -6.11
C GLY A 127 20.05 -8.30 -5.76
N LEU A 128 20.47 -9.48 -6.23
CA LEU A 128 19.86 -10.76 -5.87
C LEU A 128 20.69 -11.38 -4.75
N VAL A 129 20.06 -11.59 -3.59
CA VAL A 129 20.67 -12.20 -2.40
C VAL A 129 19.77 -13.30 -1.85
N ASP A 130 20.37 -14.33 -1.27
CA ASP A 130 19.74 -15.33 -0.43
C ASP A 130 20.15 -15.15 1.05
N LYS A 131 19.49 -15.89 1.96
CA LYS A 131 19.69 -15.73 3.41
C LYS A 131 21.09 -16.06 3.91
N THR A 132 21.93 -16.67 3.08
CA THR A 132 23.30 -17.04 3.42
C THR A 132 24.32 -15.99 2.97
N ASP A 133 23.92 -15.04 2.12
CA ASP A 133 24.79 -13.95 1.70
C ASP A 133 25.07 -12.98 2.86
N PRO A 134 26.32 -12.52 3.03
CA PRO A 134 26.69 -11.58 4.08
C PRO A 134 25.95 -10.24 3.95
N ASP A 135 25.61 -9.84 2.72
CA ASP A 135 24.96 -8.57 2.41
C ASP A 135 23.42 -8.68 2.35
N PHE A 136 22.84 -9.81 2.78
CA PHE A 136 21.41 -10.09 2.66
C PHE A 136 20.53 -8.97 3.22
N TYR A 137 20.82 -8.51 4.44
CA TYR A 137 20.06 -7.45 5.10
C TYR A 137 20.24 -6.10 4.40
N GLU A 138 21.47 -5.73 4.03
CA GLU A 138 21.74 -4.45 3.36
C GLU A 138 20.98 -4.32 2.02
N VAL A 139 20.96 -5.39 1.22
CA VAL A 139 20.25 -5.40 -0.06
C VAL A 139 18.72 -5.33 0.15
N LYS A 140 18.21 -5.96 1.20
CA LYS A 140 16.78 -5.89 1.56
C LYS A 140 16.39 -4.50 2.04
N ASP A 141 17.20 -3.87 2.87
CA ASP A 141 16.94 -2.54 3.41
C ASP A 141 16.85 -1.50 2.27
N LYS A 142 17.79 -1.53 1.30
CA LYS A 142 17.72 -0.67 0.10
C LYS A 142 16.41 -0.85 -0.69
N ALA A 143 15.91 -2.08 -0.79
CA ALA A 143 14.66 -2.37 -1.49
C ALA A 143 13.44 -1.82 -0.72
N TYR A 144 13.47 -1.88 0.61
CA TYR A 144 12.42 -1.35 1.47
C TYR A 144 12.42 0.18 1.51
N GLU A 145 13.60 0.79 1.67
CA GLU A 145 13.80 2.24 1.62
C GLU A 145 13.29 2.82 0.30
N TYR A 146 13.58 2.15 -0.82
CA TYR A 146 13.07 2.56 -2.11
C TYR A 146 11.54 2.59 -2.14
N PHE A 147 10.89 1.49 -1.78
CA PHE A 147 9.43 1.43 -1.80
C PHE A 147 8.82 2.44 -0.83
N ASN A 148 9.41 2.59 0.36
CA ASN A 148 8.95 3.56 1.35
C ASN A 148 9.06 5.00 0.88
N SER A 149 10.14 5.36 0.18
CA SER A 149 10.28 6.71 -0.38
C SER A 149 9.15 7.07 -1.35
N LEU A 150 8.61 6.08 -2.07
CA LEU A 150 7.44 6.27 -2.94
C LEU A 150 6.17 6.56 -2.15
N ILE A 151 5.96 5.86 -1.02
CA ILE A 151 4.78 6.04 -0.17
C ILE A 151 4.87 7.36 0.61
N GLU A 152 6.07 7.70 1.09
CA GLU A 152 6.32 8.95 1.82
C GLU A 152 5.94 10.17 0.96
N SER A 153 6.23 10.13 -0.35
CA SER A 153 5.84 11.19 -1.29
C SER A 153 4.33 11.43 -1.41
N LEU A 154 3.50 10.48 -0.95
CA LEU A 154 2.05 10.57 -0.98
C LEU A 154 1.45 11.06 0.34
N LYS A 155 2.15 10.89 1.47
CA LYS A 155 1.59 11.07 2.82
C LYS A 155 0.98 12.45 3.05
N ASP A 156 1.59 13.52 2.53
CA ASP A 156 1.12 14.88 2.75
C ASP A 156 -0.30 15.17 2.22
N ASN A 157 -0.78 14.33 1.29
CA ASN A 157 -2.08 14.50 0.65
C ASN A 157 -3.23 13.76 1.35
N TYR A 158 -2.93 12.85 2.29
CA TYR A 158 -3.91 11.93 2.86
C TYR A 158 -3.86 11.92 4.40
N ASP A 159 -5.00 11.62 5.01
CA ASP A 159 -5.06 11.28 6.43
C ASP A 159 -4.78 9.78 6.63
N TYR A 160 -5.10 8.95 5.63
CA TYR A 160 -4.90 7.50 5.67
C TYR A 160 -4.46 6.95 4.30
N ILE A 161 -3.51 6.03 4.31
CA ILE A 161 -3.14 5.19 3.16
C ILE A 161 -3.39 3.74 3.55
N PHE A 162 -4.21 3.04 2.76
CA PHE A 162 -4.50 1.62 2.93
C PHE A 162 -3.83 0.79 1.85
N PHE A 163 -3.35 -0.38 2.22
CA PHE A 163 -2.81 -1.38 1.31
C PHE A 163 -3.67 -2.66 1.34
N ASP A 164 -4.14 -3.10 0.17
CA ASP A 164 -4.62 -4.46 -0.05
C ASP A 164 -3.43 -5.33 -0.45
N THR A 165 -2.94 -6.18 0.45
CA THR A 165 -1.65 -6.82 0.23
C THR A 165 -1.68 -8.31 0.56
N PRO A 166 -1.27 -9.19 -0.38
CA PRO A 166 -1.04 -10.58 -0.05
C PRO A 166 0.14 -10.70 0.92
N LEU A 167 0.11 -11.67 1.84
CA LEU A 167 1.15 -11.87 2.88
C LEU A 167 2.59 -11.80 2.38
N ARG A 168 2.83 -12.23 1.15
CA ARG A 168 4.17 -12.23 0.54
C ARG A 168 4.81 -10.84 0.50
N PHE A 169 4.02 -9.78 0.34
CA PHE A 169 4.51 -8.41 0.27
C PHE A 169 4.39 -7.67 1.61
N LEU A 170 3.78 -8.29 2.61
CA LEU A 170 3.57 -7.68 3.92
C LEU A 170 4.86 -7.36 4.65
N ILE A 171 5.90 -8.18 4.47
CA ILE A 171 7.23 -7.95 5.04
C ILE A 171 7.87 -6.64 4.54
N MET A 172 7.46 -6.14 3.37
CA MET A 172 7.93 -4.85 2.85
C MET A 172 7.22 -3.66 3.51
N LEU A 173 6.07 -3.92 4.14
CA LEU A 173 5.23 -2.92 4.80
C LEU A 173 5.37 -2.99 6.32
N GLU A 174 6.25 -3.85 6.86
CA GLU A 174 6.48 -4.00 8.31
C GLU A 174 7.01 -2.72 8.98
N LEU A 175 7.49 -1.77 8.18
CA LEU A 175 7.87 -0.43 8.64
C LEU A 175 6.65 0.49 8.89
N TYR A 176 5.43 0.05 8.59
CA TYR A 176 4.20 0.82 8.83
C TYR A 176 3.34 0.23 9.94
N HIS A 177 2.86 1.12 10.81
CA HIS A 177 2.52 0.85 12.20
C HIS A 177 1.22 0.07 12.48
N MET A 178 0.43 -0.34 11.47
CA MET A 178 -0.77 -1.14 11.75
C MET A 178 -1.06 -2.21 10.71
N LEU A 179 -0.84 -3.45 11.12
CA LEU A 179 -1.23 -4.64 10.39
C LEU A 179 -2.56 -5.18 10.93
N VAL A 180 -3.60 -5.21 10.09
CA VAL A 180 -4.85 -5.90 10.42
C VAL A 180 -4.82 -7.30 9.80
N ILE A 181 -4.46 -8.31 10.59
CA ILE A 181 -4.59 -9.72 10.21
C ILE A 181 -5.99 -10.19 10.58
N ILE A 182 -6.80 -10.50 9.57
CA ILE A 182 -8.08 -11.19 9.78
C ILE A 182 -7.81 -12.71 9.72
N TYR A 183 -8.25 -13.48 10.71
CA TYR A 183 -8.07 -14.95 10.74
C TYR A 183 -9.17 -15.71 10.00
#